data_AF-A0A376TSV3-F1
#
_entry.id   AF-A0A376TSV3-F1
#
_cell.length_a   1.000
_cell.length_b   1.000
_cell.length_c   1.000
_cell.angle_alpha   90.00
_cell.angle_beta   90.00
_cell.angle_gamma   90.00
#
_symmetry.space_group_name_H-M   'P 1'
#
loop_
_entity.id
_entity.type
_entity.pdbx_description
1 polymer ?
#
loop_
_entity_poly.entity_id
_entity_poly.type
_entity_poly.pdbx_seq_one_letter_code
_entity_poly.pdbx_strand_id
1 'polypeptide(L)'
;MALAITLGNALRRILLSSMPGCAVTEVEIDGVLHEYSTKEGVQEDILEILLNLKGLAVRVQGKDEVILTLNKSGIGPVTAADITHDGDVEIVKPQHVICHLTDENASISMRIKVQRGSWLCAGFYPNSFGRR
;
A
#
# COMPACT_ATOMS: atom_id res chain seq x y z
N MET A 1 -18.84 -30.48 -24.68
CA MET A 1 -18.72 -29.94 -23.29
C MET A 1 -17.27 -29.58 -22.89
N ALA A 2 -16.22 -29.93 -23.66
CA ALA A 2 -14.82 -29.61 -23.32
C ALA A 2 -14.35 -28.17 -23.65
N LEU A 3 -14.97 -27.47 -24.61
CA LEU A 3 -14.57 -26.11 -25.01
C LEU A 3 -14.87 -25.03 -23.95
N ALA A 4 -15.95 -25.19 -23.16
CA ALA A 4 -16.33 -24.18 -22.16
C ALA A 4 -15.32 -24.09 -21.02
N ILE A 5 -14.72 -25.23 -20.65
CA ILE A 5 -13.75 -25.33 -19.55
C ILE A 5 -12.39 -24.77 -20.01
N THR A 6 -11.95 -25.09 -21.23
CA THR A 6 -10.69 -24.57 -21.78
C THR A 6 -10.75 -23.08 -22.06
N LEU A 7 -11.86 -22.58 -22.61
CA LEU A 7 -12.07 -21.14 -22.82
C LEU A 7 -12.20 -20.38 -21.48
N GLY A 8 -12.97 -20.92 -20.52
CA GLY A 8 -13.11 -20.34 -19.20
C GLY A 8 -11.78 -20.25 -18.44
N ASN A 9 -10.94 -21.29 -18.53
CA ASN A 9 -9.62 -21.29 -17.88
C ASN A 9 -8.64 -20.32 -18.57
N ALA A 10 -8.71 -20.20 -19.90
CA ALA A 10 -7.90 -19.23 -20.65
C ALA A 10 -8.28 -17.79 -20.29
N LEU A 11 -9.57 -17.46 -20.27
CA LEU A 11 -10.05 -16.12 -19.93
C LEU A 11 -9.72 -15.73 -18.48
N ARG A 12 -9.84 -16.67 -17.53
CA ARG A 12 -9.43 -16.44 -16.13
C ARG A 12 -7.97 -16.03 -16.02
N ARG A 13 -7.07 -16.71 -16.73
CA ARG A 13 -5.64 -16.37 -16.77
C ARG A 13 -5.39 -14.99 -17.37
N ILE A 14 -6.09 -14.64 -18.44
CA ILE A 14 -5.92 -13.35 -19.13
C ILE A 14 -6.38 -12.20 -18.23
N LEU A 15 -7.56 -12.33 -17.62
CA LEU A 15 -8.10 -11.33 -16.70
C LEU A 15 -7.19 -11.15 -15.48
N LEU A 16 -6.73 -12.23 -14.85
CA LEU A 16 -5.85 -12.13 -13.67
C LEU A 16 -4.46 -11.59 -14.01
N SER A 17 -3.99 -11.77 -15.24
CA SER A 17 -2.63 -11.39 -15.66
C SER A 17 -2.50 -9.94 -16.13
N SER A 18 -3.59 -9.37 -16.66
CA SER A 18 -3.56 -8.09 -17.37
C SER A 18 -4.43 -7.00 -16.72
N MET A 19 -4.86 -7.18 -15.47
CA MET A 19 -5.58 -6.12 -14.77
C MET A 19 -4.60 -4.98 -14.44
N PRO A 20 -4.75 -3.80 -15.07
CA PRO A 20 -3.99 -2.63 -14.68
C PRO A 20 -4.44 -2.23 -13.27
N GLY A 21 -3.49 -2.14 -12.35
CA GLY A 21 -3.72 -1.77 -10.97
C GLY A 21 -2.74 -0.70 -10.51
N CYS A 22 -3.06 -0.07 -9.39
CA CYS A 22 -2.09 0.73 -8.63
C CYS A 22 -1.81 -0.05 -7.35
N ALA A 23 -0.54 -0.16 -6.97
CA ALA A 23 -0.15 -0.84 -5.74
C ALA A 23 0.95 -0.03 -5.04
N VAL A 24 1.01 -0.21 -3.73
CA VAL A 24 2.10 0.34 -2.91
C VAL A 24 3.37 -0.47 -3.20
N THR A 25 4.41 0.18 -3.72
CA THR A 25 5.69 -0.47 -4.02
C THR A 25 6.67 -0.31 -2.86
N GLU A 26 6.74 0.88 -2.29
CA GLU A 26 7.72 1.24 -1.26
C GLU A 26 7.03 2.03 -0.14
N VAL A 27 7.48 1.80 1.09
CA VAL A 27 7.02 2.53 2.28
C VAL A 27 8.23 2.90 3.10
N GLU A 28 8.40 4.18 3.37
CA GLU A 28 9.42 4.71 4.26
C GLU A 28 8.74 5.24 5.52
N ILE A 29 9.09 4.69 6.69
CA ILE A 29 8.51 5.08 7.99
C ILE A 29 9.60 5.75 8.81
N ASP A 30 9.30 6.92 9.36
CA ASP A 30 10.26 7.66 10.18
C ASP A 30 10.51 6.94 11.52
N GLY A 31 11.80 6.73 11.82
CA GLY A 31 12.26 6.07 13.03
C GLY A 31 12.30 4.54 12.96
N VAL A 32 12.14 3.95 11.77
CA VAL A 32 12.23 2.50 11.55
C VAL A 32 13.41 2.19 10.65
N LEU A 33 14.38 1.43 11.15
CA LEU A 33 15.51 0.92 10.36
C LEU A 33 15.21 -0.42 9.68
N HIS A 34 14.39 -1.26 10.31
CA HIS A 34 14.12 -2.62 9.84
C HIS A 34 12.64 -2.99 10.02
N GLU A 35 12.10 -3.81 9.11
CA GLU A 35 10.69 -4.22 9.05
C GLU A 35 10.22 -5.07 10.25
N TYR A 36 11.17 -5.55 11.06
CA TYR A 36 10.93 -6.35 12.27
C TYR A 36 10.97 -5.54 13.56
N SER A 37 11.21 -4.23 13.46
CA SER A 37 11.21 -3.36 14.63
C SER A 37 9.77 -3.10 15.07
N THR A 38 9.60 -2.77 16.34
CA THR A 38 8.35 -2.23 16.88
C THR A 38 8.54 -0.73 17.09
N LYS A 39 7.49 0.06 16.83
CA LYS A 39 7.50 1.50 17.09
C LYS A 39 6.77 1.76 18.40
N GLU A 40 7.43 2.44 19.33
CA GLU A 40 6.80 2.80 20.60
C GLU A 40 5.57 3.69 20.36
N GLY A 41 4.45 3.34 20.99
CA GLY A 41 3.18 4.07 20.85
C GLY A 41 2.28 3.64 19.68
N VAL A 42 2.64 2.58 18.94
CA VAL A 42 1.76 1.91 17.96
C VAL A 42 1.38 0.53 18.51
N GLN A 43 0.11 0.14 18.34
CA GLN A 43 -0.38 -1.16 18.81
C GLN A 43 0.11 -2.32 17.94
N GLU A 44 0.17 -2.11 16.62
CA GLU A 44 0.52 -3.13 15.63
C GLU A 44 2.03 -3.19 15.31
N ASP A 45 2.46 -4.37 14.89
CA ASP A 45 3.81 -4.59 14.36
C ASP A 45 3.98 -3.94 12.98
N ILE A 46 5.21 -3.59 12.60
CA ILE A 46 5.49 -2.97 11.29
C ILE A 46 5.10 -3.88 10.12
N LEU A 47 5.24 -5.20 10.29
CA LEU A 47 4.76 -6.18 9.31
C LEU A 47 3.24 -6.12 9.11
N GLU A 48 2.49 -5.89 10.18
CA GLU A 48 1.04 -5.76 10.13
C GLU A 48 0.63 -4.43 9.47
N ILE A 49 1.35 -3.34 9.77
CA ILE A 49 1.18 -2.06 9.07
C ILE A 49 1.43 -2.23 7.57
N LEU A 50 2.52 -2.90 7.18
CA LEU A 50 2.84 -3.20 5.78
C LEU A 50 1.75 -4.06 5.10
N LEU A 51 1.18 -5.02 5.82
CA LEU A 51 0.07 -5.85 5.33
C LEU A 51 -1.19 -5.00 5.11
N ASN A 52 -1.51 -4.12 6.04
CA ASN A 52 -2.65 -3.21 5.94
C ASN A 52 -2.47 -2.21 4.78
N LEU A 53 -1.25 -1.73 4.53
CA LEU A 53 -0.93 -0.86 3.40
C LEU A 53 -1.05 -1.57 2.05
N LYS A 54 -0.73 -2.87 1.97
CA LYS A 54 -0.99 -3.67 0.75
C LYS A 54 -2.49 -3.83 0.45
N GLY A 55 -3.33 -3.80 1.48
CA GLY A 55 -4.78 -3.84 1.34
C GLY A 55 -5.42 -2.50 0.95
N LEU A 56 -4.63 -1.41 0.89
CA LEU A 56 -5.09 -0.08 0.55
C LEU A 56 -5.51 -0.01 -0.93
N ALA A 57 -6.80 0.24 -1.18
CA ALA A 57 -7.32 0.42 -2.53
C ALA A 57 -7.15 1.88 -2.99
N VAL A 58 -6.13 2.11 -3.83
CA VAL A 58 -5.80 3.42 -4.40
C VAL A 58 -5.99 3.41 -5.90
N ARG A 59 -6.49 4.51 -6.44
CA ARG A 59 -6.61 4.74 -7.87
C ARG A 59 -5.86 6.01 -8.25
N VAL A 60 -4.94 5.90 -9.19
CA VAL A 60 -4.17 7.03 -9.71
C VAL A 60 -4.63 7.38 -11.13
N GLN A 61 -4.86 8.66 -11.39
CA GLN A 61 -5.20 9.19 -12.71
C GLN A 61 -3.98 9.92 -13.31
N GLY A 62 -3.63 9.59 -14.56
CA GLY A 62 -2.63 10.36 -15.33
C GLY A 62 -1.16 10.25 -14.92
N LYS A 63 -0.82 9.59 -13.80
CA LYS A 63 0.56 9.40 -13.33
C LYS A 63 0.89 7.91 -13.14
N ASP A 64 2.13 7.53 -13.46
CA ASP A 64 2.64 6.18 -13.24
C ASP A 64 3.22 5.98 -11.84
N GLU A 65 3.68 7.04 -11.19
CA GLU A 65 4.22 7.03 -9.84
C GLU A 65 3.70 8.24 -9.05
N VAL A 66 3.27 7.99 -7.82
CA VAL A 66 2.86 9.03 -6.87
C VAL A 66 3.40 8.70 -5.48
N ILE A 67 3.88 9.74 -4.79
CA ILE A 67 4.32 9.65 -3.41
C ILE A 67 3.23 10.27 -2.54
N LEU A 68 2.66 9.47 -1.66
CA LEU A 68 1.69 9.88 -0.65
C LEU A 68 2.40 10.06 0.68
N THR A 69 1.95 11.01 1.48
CA THR A 69 2.51 11.24 2.81
C THR A 69 1.42 11.09 3.85
N LEU A 70 1.67 10.33 4.91
CA LEU A 70 0.79 10.21 6.05
C LEU A 70 1.50 10.76 7.27
N ASN A 71 0.89 11.75 7.91
CA ASN A 71 1.32 12.30 9.19
C ASN A 71 0.14 12.29 10.14
N LYS A 72 0.27 11.53 11.24
CA LYS A 72 -0.72 11.51 12.31
C LYS A 72 -0.03 11.56 13.66
N SER A 73 -0.64 12.28 14.59
CA SER A 73 -0.15 12.39 15.96
C SER A 73 -1.33 12.34 16.92
N GLY A 74 -1.09 11.78 18.11
CA GLY A 74 -2.09 11.61 19.16
C GLY A 74 -2.79 10.25 19.14
N ILE A 75 -3.50 9.96 20.23
CA ILE A 75 -4.23 8.70 20.42
C ILE A 75 -5.37 8.56 19.40
N GLY A 76 -5.42 7.41 18.72
CA GLY A 76 -6.54 7.07 17.86
C GLY A 76 -6.19 6.16 16.67
N PRO A 77 -7.22 5.68 15.94
CA PRO A 77 -7.02 4.96 14.70
C PRO A 77 -6.47 5.87 13.60
N VAL A 78 -5.44 5.40 12.92
CA VAL A 78 -4.91 6.00 11.69
C VAL A 78 -5.65 5.38 10.52
N THR A 79 -6.38 6.21 9.78
CA THR A 79 -7.18 5.77 8.65
C THR A 79 -6.57 6.21 7.33
N ALA A 80 -6.99 5.56 6.24
CA ALA A 80 -6.60 5.97 4.89
C ALA A 80 -7.05 7.40 4.55
N ALA A 81 -8.07 7.94 5.23
CA ALA A 81 -8.49 9.33 5.09
C ALA A 81 -7.45 10.34 5.61
N ASP A 82 -6.54 9.92 6.49
CA ASP A 82 -5.47 10.78 7.03
C ASP A 82 -4.27 10.90 6.07
N ILE A 83 -4.30 10.21 4.92
CA ILE A 83 -3.25 10.27 3.92
C ILE A 83 -3.37 11.59 3.14
N THR A 84 -2.28 12.35 3.10
CA THR A 84 -2.17 13.50 2.21
C THR A 84 -1.96 12.99 0.79
N HIS A 85 -2.89 13.34 -0.08
CA HIS A 85 -2.89 12.93 -1.47
C HIS A 85 -3.05 14.13 -2.41
N ASP A 86 -2.42 14.06 -3.58
CA ASP A 86 -2.68 15.01 -4.66
C ASP A 86 -4.04 14.73 -5.32
N GLY A 87 -4.60 15.71 -6.04
CA GLY A 87 -5.90 15.56 -6.73
C GLY A 87 -5.93 14.47 -7.81
N ASP A 88 -4.77 13.94 -8.19
CA ASP A 88 -4.63 12.83 -9.14
C ASP A 88 -4.82 11.44 -8.49
N VAL A 89 -4.93 11.38 -7.16
CA VAL A 89 -5.09 10.14 -6.40
C VAL A 89 -6.44 10.10 -5.71
N GLU A 90 -7.15 8.99 -5.92
CA GLU A 90 -8.44 8.71 -5.31
C GLU A 90 -8.31 7.49 -4.39
N ILE A 91 -8.67 7.67 -3.12
CA ILE A 91 -8.71 6.60 -2.13
C ILE A 91 -10.12 5.98 -2.16
N VAL A 92 -10.22 4.76 -2.66
CA VAL A 92 -11.52 4.06 -2.83
C VAL A 92 -12.14 3.73 -1.48
N LYS A 93 -11.30 3.44 -0.47
CA LYS A 93 -11.73 3.04 0.88
C LYS A 93 -11.11 3.95 1.94
N PRO A 94 -11.67 5.14 2.20
CA PRO A 94 -11.13 6.07 3.19
C PRO A 94 -11.23 5.56 4.63
N GLN A 95 -12.19 4.68 4.91
CA GLN A 95 -12.39 4.04 6.23
C GLN A 95 -11.40 2.91 6.56
N HIS A 96 -10.45 2.62 5.67
CA HIS A 96 -9.47 1.56 5.89
C HIS A 96 -8.53 1.95 7.03
N VAL A 97 -8.47 1.13 8.08
CA VAL A 97 -7.57 1.37 9.21
C VAL A 97 -6.19 0.82 8.86
N ILE A 98 -5.16 1.63 9.06
CA ILE A 98 -3.76 1.26 8.80
C ILE A 98 -3.13 0.78 10.09
N CYS A 99 -3.26 1.56 11.17
CA CYS A 99 -2.76 1.23 12.50
C CYS A 99 -3.51 2.01 13.60
N HIS A 100 -3.26 1.66 14.85
CA HIS A 100 -3.78 2.30 16.05
C HIS A 100 -2.64 2.92 16.87
N LEU A 101 -2.75 4.22 17.15
CA LEU A 101 -1.86 4.94 18.06
C LEU A 101 -2.39 4.85 19.49
N THR A 102 -1.56 4.34 20.40
CA THR A 102 -1.92 4.10 21.80
C THR A 102 -1.40 5.16 22.76
N ASP A 103 -0.47 6.02 22.32
CA ASP A 103 0.17 7.06 23.13
C ASP A 103 -0.14 8.46 22.59
N GLU A 104 -0.26 9.46 23.48
CA GLU A 104 -0.55 10.85 23.09
C GLU A 104 0.65 11.53 22.43
N ASN A 105 1.87 11.12 22.78
CA ASN A 105 3.11 11.68 22.21
C ASN A 105 3.61 10.88 21.00
N ALA A 106 2.93 9.80 20.63
CA ALA A 106 3.27 9.05 19.44
C ALA A 106 2.89 9.83 18.17
N SER A 107 3.89 10.04 17.33
CA SER A 107 3.72 10.55 15.97
C SER A 107 4.17 9.49 14.96
N ILE A 108 3.32 9.23 13.97
CA ILE A 108 3.67 8.40 12.82
C ILE A 108 3.73 9.27 11.58
N SER A 109 4.90 9.25 10.95
CA SER A 109 5.20 9.90 9.69
C SER A 109 5.70 8.83 8.74
N MET A 110 5.03 8.69 7.60
CA MET A 110 5.45 7.74 6.57
C MET A 110 5.22 8.30 5.16
N ARG A 111 6.12 7.94 4.25
CA ARG A 111 6.01 8.19 2.82
C ARG A 111 5.71 6.89 2.10
N ILE A 112 4.62 6.87 1.35
CA ILE A 112 4.10 5.70 0.67
C ILE A 112 4.21 5.96 -0.83
N LYS A 113 5.01 5.17 -1.52
CA LYS A 113 5.15 5.27 -2.97
C LYS A 113 4.22 4.26 -3.64
N VAL A 114 3.29 4.81 -4.42
CA VAL A 114 2.32 4.06 -5.22
C VAL A 114 2.77 4.11 -6.67
N GLN A 115 2.87 2.93 -7.29
CA GLN A 115 3.14 2.83 -8.71
C GLN A 115 2.01 2.10 -9.43
N ARG A 116 1.78 2.53 -10.67
CA ARG A 116 0.86 1.88 -11.60
C ARG A 116 1.58 0.71 -12.26
N GLY A 117 1.00 -0.48 -12.16
CA GLY A 117 1.56 -1.70 -12.72
C GLY A 117 0.49 -2.71 -13.11
N SER A 118 0.89 -3.77 -13.81
CA SER A 118 0.01 -4.94 -13.90
C SER A 118 -0.02 -5.64 -12.54
N TRP A 119 -1.17 -6.18 -12.15
CA TRP A 119 -1.37 -6.92 -10.88
C TRP A 119 -0.27 -7.94 -10.57
N LEU A 120 0.33 -8.56 -11.60
CA LEU A 120 1.43 -9.53 -11.46
C LEU A 120 2.80 -8.92 -11.12
N CYS A 121 3.04 -7.64 -11.41
CA CYS A 121 4.33 -6.98 -11.15
C CYS A 121 4.37 -6.27 -9.79
N ALA A 122 3.22 -6.08 -9.13
CA ALA A 122 3.15 -5.50 -7.78
C ALA A 122 3.57 -6.48 -6.67
N GLY A 123 3.65 -7.78 -6.99
CA GLY A 123 4.37 -8.76 -6.17
C GLY A 123 5.77 -8.94 -6.73
N PHE A 124 6.80 -8.72 -5.91
CA PHE A 124 8.22 -8.91 -6.24
C PHE A 124 8.90 -7.80 -7.09
N TYR A 125 9.30 -6.73 -6.42
CA TYR A 125 10.68 -6.25 -6.56
C TYR A 125 11.36 -6.23 -5.18
N PRO A 126 12.06 -7.29 -4.78
CA PRO A 126 13.05 -7.17 -3.71
C PRO A 126 14.20 -6.33 -4.28
N ASN A 127 14.43 -5.15 -3.74
CA ASN A 127 15.64 -4.35 -3.93
C ASN A 127 16.13 -4.17 -5.38
N SER A 128 15.62 -3.13 -6.05
CA SER A 128 16.40 -2.41 -7.08
C SER A 128 17.24 -1.28 -6.47
N PHE A 129 17.62 -1.40 -5.19
CA PHE A 129 18.57 -0.49 -4.57
C PHE A 129 19.97 -1.11 -4.69
N GLY A 130 20.79 -0.56 -5.61
CA GLY A 130 22.24 -0.83 -5.68
C GLY A 130 22.73 -1.69 -6.84
N ARG A 131 22.71 -1.13 -8.06
CA ARG A 131 23.81 -1.35 -9.02
C ARG A 131 24.22 -0.01 -9.63
N ARG A 132 25.12 0.68 -8.92
CA ARG A 132 26.29 1.32 -9.52
C ARG A 132 27.51 0.76 -8.82
#